data_AF-A0A8S9LVY2-F1
#
_entry.id   AF-A0A8S9LVY2-F1
#
_cell.length_a   1.000
_cell.length_b   1.000
_cell.length_c   1.000
_cell.angle_alpha   90.00
_cell.angle_beta   90.00
_cell.angle_gamma   90.00
#
_symmetry.space_group_name_H-M   'P 1'
#
loop_
_entity.id
_entity.type
_entity.pdbx_description
1 polymer ?
#
loop_
_entity_poly.entity_id
_entity_poly.type
_entity_poly.pdbx_seq_one_letter_code
_entity_poly.pdbx_strand_id
1 'polypeptide(L)'
;MHSDIFISASPGNMHNALVGHRTFENLKTIRPNMALIGQLFLNKSITWVDFQQALGEGHVNRQGQIRLRKPKQSIYTYPAPDCMCHV
;
A
#
# COMPACT_ATOMS: atom_id res chain seq x y z
N MET A 1 1.67 -14.16 3.72
CA MET A 1 2.85 -13.29 3.87
C MET A 1 3.74 -13.31 2.64
N HIS A 2 3.93 -14.47 2.01
CA HIS A 2 4.87 -14.71 0.89
C HIS A 2 4.38 -14.28 -0.50
N SER A 3 3.44 -13.34 -0.61
CA SER A 3 3.06 -12.82 -1.92
C SER A 3 4.07 -11.77 -2.39
N ASP A 4 4.31 -11.71 -3.69
CA ASP A 4 5.17 -10.66 -4.28
C ASP A 4 4.57 -9.27 -4.02
N ILE A 5 3.24 -9.16 -4.10
CA ILE A 5 2.49 -7.93 -3.90
C ILE A 5 1.37 -8.18 -2.89
N PHE A 6 1.18 -7.22 -1.97
CA PHE A 6 0.01 -7.15 -1.11
C PHE A 6 -0.82 -5.91 -1.45
N ILE A 7 -2.14 -6.09 -1.62
CA ILE A 7 -3.10 -5.00 -1.84
C ILE A 7 -4.13 -5.09 -0.72
N SER A 8 -4.37 -3.97 -0.05
CA SER A 8 -5.33 -3.92 1.05
C SER A 8 -6.51 -3.02 0.69
N ALA A 9 -7.73 -3.53 0.89
CA ALA A 9 -8.97 -2.80 0.61
C ALA A 9 -9.35 -1.80 1.71
N SER A 10 -8.99 -2.10 2.97
CA SER A 10 -9.38 -1.29 4.13
C SER A 10 -8.33 -1.32 5.24
N PRO A 11 -8.24 -0.26 6.06
CA PRO A 11 -7.42 -0.26 7.26
C PRO A 11 -8.04 -1.15 8.34
N GLY A 12 -7.18 -1.78 9.15
CA GLY A 12 -7.60 -2.68 10.24
C GLY A 12 -6.41 -3.40 10.86
N ASN A 13 -6.65 -4.27 11.85
CA ASN A 13 -5.57 -4.95 12.58
C ASN A 13 -4.76 -5.89 11.67
N MET A 14 -5.43 -6.66 10.81
CA MET A 14 -4.76 -7.54 9.84
C MET A 14 -3.93 -6.73 8.83
N HIS A 15 -4.51 -5.65 8.29
CA HIS A 15 -3.79 -4.71 7.43
C HIS A 15 -2.53 -4.18 8.11
N ASN A 16 -2.66 -3.68 9.34
CA ASN A 16 -1.56 -3.10 10.10
C ASN A 16 -0.44 -4.12 10.33
N ALA A 17 -0.78 -5.32 10.79
CA ALA A 17 0.19 -6.39 11.04
C ALA A 17 0.92 -6.81 9.76
N LEU A 18 0.20 -6.95 8.65
CA LEU A 18 0.80 -7.38 7.39
C LEU A 18 1.66 -6.28 6.75
N VAL A 19 1.23 -5.01 6.81
CA VAL A 19 2.02 -3.86 6.35
C VAL A 19 3.30 -3.73 7.17
N GLY A 20 3.23 -3.87 8.49
CA GLY A 20 4.42 -3.81 9.35
C GLY A 20 5.41 -4.92 9.03
N HIS A 21 4.95 -6.18 8.98
CA HIS A 21 5.81 -7.32 8.64
C HIS A 21 6.43 -7.17 7.24
N ARG A 22 5.64 -6.77 6.23
CA ARG A 22 6.17 -6.55 4.87
C ARG A 22 7.16 -5.38 4.81
N THR A 23 6.98 -4.34 5.61
CA THR A 23 7.95 -3.23 5.70
C THR A 23 9.26 -3.71 6.29
N PHE A 24 9.22 -4.56 7.32
CA PHE A 24 10.40 -5.19 7.92
C PHE A 24 11.19 -6.02 6.89
N GLU A 25 10.50 -6.81 6.08
CA GLU A 25 11.09 -7.66 5.03
C GLU A 25 11.37 -6.90 3.70
N ASN A 26 11.16 -5.57 3.65
CA ASN A 26 11.26 -4.75 2.45
C ASN A 26 10.44 -5.27 1.24
N LEU A 27 9.23 -5.76 1.51
CA LEU A 27 8.31 -6.33 0.52
C LEU A 27 7.26 -5.31 0.03
N LYS A 28 6.88 -5.45 -1.25
CA LYS A 28 6.02 -4.48 -1.94
C LYS A 28 4.58 -4.51 -1.43
N THR A 29 4.02 -3.32 -1.16
CA THR A 29 2.60 -3.19 -0.77
C THR A 29 1.96 -2.05 -1.54
N ILE A 30 0.82 -2.29 -2.19
CA ILE A 30 0.10 -1.25 -2.92
C ILE A 30 -1.06 -0.76 -2.05
N ARG A 31 -1.10 0.55 -1.82
CA ARG A 31 -2.27 1.20 -1.23
C ARG A 31 -3.17 1.70 -2.35
N PRO A 32 -4.31 1.07 -2.62
CA PRO A 32 -5.17 1.50 -3.71
C PRO A 32 -5.68 2.94 -3.47
N ASN A 33 -5.82 3.69 -4.54
CA ASN A 33 -6.54 4.96 -4.58
C ASN A 33 -8.02 4.64 -4.82
N MET A 34 -8.72 4.30 -3.74
CA MET A 34 -10.13 3.89 -3.81
C MET A 34 -11.04 4.97 -4.40
N ALA A 35 -10.71 6.26 -4.18
CA ALA A 35 -11.47 7.38 -4.76
C ALA A 35 -11.35 7.41 -6.29
N LEU A 36 -10.12 7.28 -6.81
CA LEU A 36 -9.89 7.18 -8.25
C LEU A 36 -10.57 5.96 -8.86
N ILE A 37 -10.39 4.78 -8.25
CA ILE A 37 -11.00 3.53 -8.73
C ILE A 37 -12.53 3.68 -8.80
N GLY A 38 -13.13 4.30 -7.78
CA GLY A 38 -14.56 4.62 -7.78
C GLY A 38 -14.98 5.47 -8.97
N GLN A 39 -14.24 6.55 -9.27
CA GLN A 39 -14.51 7.40 -10.43
C GLN A 39 -14.37 6.66 -11.76
N LEU A 40 -13.34 5.82 -11.90
CA LEU A 40 -13.12 5.02 -13.10
C LEU A 40 -14.27 4.02 -13.33
N PHE A 41 -14.77 3.37 -12.28
CA PHE A 41 -15.90 2.44 -12.39
C PHE A 41 -17.25 3.11 -12.69
N LEU A 42 -17.40 4.41 -12.39
CA LEU A 42 -18.61 5.16 -12.77
C LEU A 42 -18.67 5.46 -14.27
N ASN A 43 -17.52 5.47 -14.96
CA ASN A 43 -17.47 5.68 -16.40
C ASN A 43 -17.79 4.38 -17.15
N LYS A 44 -19.06 4.19 -17.53
CA LYS A 44 -19.54 2.98 -18.21
C LYS A 44 -19.05 2.81 -19.65
N SER A 45 -18.45 3.84 -20.24
CA SER A 45 -17.95 3.82 -21.63
C SER A 45 -16.42 3.78 -21.70
N ILE A 46 -15.72 3.66 -20.56
CA ILE A 46 -14.26 3.57 -20.55
C ILE A 46 -13.79 2.28 -21.22
N THR A 47 -12.76 2.37 -22.07
CA THR A 47 -12.13 1.18 -22.64
C THR A 47 -11.21 0.52 -21.62
N TRP A 48 -10.89 -0.76 -21.83
CA TRP A 48 -9.90 -1.43 -20.98
C TRP A 48 -8.53 -0.74 -21.00
N VAL A 49 -8.10 -0.25 -22.17
CA VAL A 49 -6.80 0.41 -22.34
C VAL A 49 -6.75 1.70 -21.52
N ASP A 50 -7.79 2.54 -21.65
CA ASP A 50 -7.88 3.80 -20.91
C ASP A 50 -8.00 3.55 -19.39
N PHE A 51 -8.78 2.53 -19.00
CA PHE A 51 -8.91 2.13 -17.60
C PHE A 51 -7.56 1.70 -17.01
N GLN A 52 -6.84 0.82 -17.71
CA GLN A 52 -5.54 0.32 -17.27
C GLN A 52 -4.51 1.45 -17.15
N GLN A 53 -4.48 2.36 -18.14
CA GLN A 53 -3.57 3.51 -18.13
C GLN A 53 -3.88 4.44 -16.94
N ALA A 54 -5.14 4.87 -16.79
CA ALA A 54 -5.55 5.75 -15.70
C ALA A 54 -5.31 5.13 -14.32
N LEU A 55 -5.54 3.82 -14.19
CA LEU A 55 -5.24 3.08 -12.96
C LEU A 55 -3.74 3.09 -12.67
N GLY A 56 -2.89 2.82 -13.67
CA GLY A 56 -1.44 2.82 -13.54
C GLY A 56 -0.90 4.20 -13.13
N GLU A 57 -1.30 5.25 -13.84
CA GLU A 57 -0.92 6.64 -13.54
C GLU A 57 -1.32 7.05 -12.12
N GLY A 58 -2.54 6.73 -11.71
CA GLY A 58 -3.04 7.04 -10.38
C GLY A 58 -2.38 6.29 -9.22
N HIS A 59 -1.59 5.25 -9.52
CA HIS A 59 -0.90 4.42 -8.54
C HIS A 59 0.62 4.45 -8.64
N VAL A 60 1.21 5.22 -9.55
CA VAL A 60 2.67 5.27 -9.79
C VAL A 60 3.47 5.46 -8.50
N ASN A 61 2.99 6.34 -7.61
CA ASN A 61 3.62 6.67 -6.32
C ASN A 61 2.92 6.03 -5.11
N ARG A 62 2.21 4.91 -5.29
CA ARG A 62 1.40 4.26 -4.23
C ARG A 62 1.90 2.85 -3.88
N GLN A 63 3.20 2.61 -4.01
CA GLN A 63 3.87 1.31 -3.82
C GLN A 63 4.32 1.05 -2.36
N GLY A 64 3.75 1.78 -1.41
CA GLY A 64 4.16 1.73 0.00
C GLY A 64 5.34 2.66 0.26
N GLN A 65 5.51 3.06 1.52
CA GLN A 65 6.62 3.89 1.97
C GLN A 65 7.01 3.50 3.39
N ILE A 66 8.30 3.51 3.70
CA ILE A 66 8.78 3.35 5.08
C ILE A 66 8.31 4.56 5.87
N ARG A 67 7.70 4.32 7.03
CA ARG A 67 7.19 5.37 7.92
C ARG A 67 7.86 5.23 9.27
N LEU A 68 8.52 6.28 9.72
CA LEU A 68 9.10 6.33 11.06
C LEU A 68 7.99 6.29 12.11
N ARG A 69 8.18 5.41 13.10
CA ARG A 69 7.29 5.26 14.25
C ARG A 69 7.32 6.52 15.12
N LYS A 70 6.14 7.09 15.39
CA LYS A 70 5.96 8.15 16.40
C LYS A 70 5.85 7.55 17.81
N PRO A 71 6.08 8.35 18.87
CA PRO A 71 5.85 7.89 20.25
C PRO A 71 4.46 7.27 20.41
N LYS A 72 4.39 6.15 21.14
CA LYS A 72 3.16 5.35 21.42
C LYS A 72 2.55 4.61 20.21
N GLN A 73 3.12 4.70 19.01
CA GLN A 73 2.66 3.88 17.89
C GLN A 73 3.17 2.44 18.00
N SER A 74 2.36 1.49 17.52
CA SER A 74 2.70 0.06 17.55
C SER A 74 3.90 -0.25 16.64
N ILE A 75 4.86 -1.00 17.17
CA ILE A 75 5.99 -1.58 16.41
C ILE A 75 5.50 -2.52 15.30
N TYR A 76 4.38 -3.23 15.51
CA TYR A 76 3.80 -4.13 14.53
C TYR A 76 3.15 -3.41 13.34
N THR A 77 2.92 -2.09 13.44
CA THR A 77 2.39 -1.27 12.35
C THR A 77 3.48 -0.39 11.73
N TYR A 78 4.41 0.10 12.55
CA TYR A 78 5.48 1.03 12.16
C TYR A 78 6.81 0.50 12.72
N PRO A 79 7.53 -0.37 11.98
CA PRO A 79 8.71 -1.05 12.52
C PRO A 79 9.99 -0.18 12.47
N ALA A 80 10.01 0.89 11.67
CA ALA A 80 11.16 1.80 11.59
C ALA A 80 11.18 2.80 12.77
N PRO A 81 12.36 3.13 13.34
CA PRO A 81 13.69 2.84 12.80
C PRO A 81 14.27 1.47 13.19
N ASP A 82 13.66 0.75 14.14
CA ASP A 82 14.20 -0.45 14.77
C ASP A 82 14.49 -1.60 13.78
N CYS A 83 13.81 -1.62 12.63
CA CYS A 83 14.01 -2.59 11.56
C CYS A 83 14.86 -2.10 10.39
N MET A 84 15.36 -0.87 10.41
CA MET A 84 16.23 -0.38 9.35
C MET A 84 17.62 -1.00 9.56
N CYS A 85 18.22 -1.53 8.48
CA CYS A 85 19.63 -1.88 8.51
C CYS A 85 20.43 -0.68 9.02
N HIS A 86 21.42 -0.91 9.86
CA HIS A 86 22.30 0.17 10.29
C HIS A 86 22.93 0.78 9.04
N VAL A 87 22.78 2.09 8.89
CA VAL A 87 23.49 2.87 7.85
C VAL A 87 24.96 2.89 8.20
#